data_AF-A0A822FB69-F1
#
_entry.id   AF-A0A822FB69-F1
#
_cell.length_a   1.000
_cell.length_b   1.000
_cell.length_c   1.000
_cell.angle_alpha   90.00
_cell.angle_beta   90.00
_cell.angle_gamma   90.00
#
_symmetry.space_group_name_H-M   'P 1'
#
loop_
_entity.id
_entity.type
_entity.pdbx_description
1 polymer ?
#
loop_
_entity_poly.entity_id
_entity_poly.type
_entity_poly.pdbx_seq_one_letter_code
_entity_poly.pdbx_strand_id
1 'polypeptide(L)'
;MKMEMIYTLNNKDYVFSVTLIHIADHLMWLRVDDTSLFNNNEKLYYHVLPINSLNVFPIGWAKFNGFDLITPIQYETNINTYEQNRYDLFSSVTHYPKIPRVYLNEVYLLTIYVNIECFCGPHFCSSRLARIPSKFGPGPYRHVIIDMFHYLLSTLSTNAHRALRRLDHQINSEIISNLKTEYIKAAKRSSKLIRPISIPNEPRSVYHYLRYICTQLEACPNLISMIHIDNHCPDKCHILSNTFGMLKVI
;
A
#
# COMPACT_ATOMS: atom_id res chain seq x y z
N MET A 1 -3.70 -7.21 18.20
CA MET A 1 -4.83 -7.67 19.04
C MET A 1 -4.85 -9.19 19.04
N LYS A 2 -5.10 -9.83 20.18
CA LYS A 2 -5.24 -11.29 20.30
C LYS A 2 -6.73 -11.65 20.29
N MET A 3 -7.08 -12.73 19.61
CA MET A 3 -8.44 -13.25 19.47
C MET A 3 -8.39 -14.78 19.40
N GLU A 4 -9.57 -15.40 19.41
CA GLU A 4 -9.75 -16.84 19.21
C GLU A 4 -10.50 -17.07 17.90
N MET A 5 -10.11 -18.07 17.12
CA MET A 5 -10.75 -18.37 15.83
C MET A 5 -11.07 -19.86 15.74
N ILE A 6 -12.28 -20.18 15.28
CA ILE A 6 -12.69 -21.54 14.95
C ILE A 6 -12.33 -21.82 13.48
N TYR A 7 -11.69 -22.95 13.25
CA TYR A 7 -11.40 -23.43 11.91
C TYR A 7 -11.60 -24.95 11.81
N THR A 8 -12.38 -25.37 10.83
CA THR A 8 -12.71 -26.77 10.59
C THR A 8 -11.68 -27.39 9.65
N LEU A 9 -10.96 -28.40 10.12
CA LEU A 9 -10.01 -29.18 9.32
C LEU A 9 -10.36 -30.66 9.41
N ASN A 10 -10.49 -31.34 8.26
CA ASN A 10 -10.82 -32.76 8.19
C ASN A 10 -12.08 -33.14 9.01
N ASN A 11 -13.14 -32.34 8.91
CA ASN A 11 -14.41 -32.49 9.65
C ASN A 11 -14.28 -32.43 11.18
N LYS A 12 -13.23 -31.80 11.71
CA LYS A 12 -13.08 -31.48 13.12
C LYS A 12 -12.88 -29.99 13.31
N ASP A 13 -13.57 -29.43 14.29
CA ASP A 13 -13.44 -28.03 14.66
C ASP A 13 -12.28 -27.86 15.64
N TYR A 14 -11.41 -26.90 15.32
CA TYR A 14 -10.28 -26.54 16.13
C TYR A 14 -10.37 -25.07 16.47
N VAL A 15 -10.05 -24.72 17.72
CA VAL A 15 -10.03 -23.33 18.18
C VAL A 15 -8.59 -22.90 18.39
N PHE A 16 -8.19 -21.84 17.70
CA PHE A 16 -6.82 -21.36 17.69
C PHE A 16 -6.71 -20.00 18.35
N SER A 17 -5.57 -19.77 19.02
CA SER A 17 -5.14 -18.41 19.31
C SER A 17 -4.68 -17.74 18.01
N VAL A 18 -5.25 -16.58 17.70
CA VAL A 18 -4.89 -15.80 16.52
C VAL A 18 -4.49 -14.38 16.88
N THR A 19 -3.58 -13.85 16.08
CA THR A 19 -3.10 -12.48 16.16
C THR A 19 -3.61 -11.68 14.97
N LEU A 20 -4.35 -10.59 15.24
CA LEU A 20 -4.68 -9.60 14.22
C LEU A 20 -3.40 -8.93 13.70
N ILE A 21 -3.19 -9.04 12.40
CA ILE A 21 -2.05 -8.47 11.68
C ILE A 21 -2.45 -7.13 11.06
N HIS A 22 -3.61 -7.09 10.41
CA HIS A 22 -4.05 -5.96 9.60
C HIS A 22 -5.57 -5.90 9.50
N ILE A 23 -6.12 -4.70 9.33
CA ILE A 23 -7.52 -4.44 8.97
C ILE A 23 -7.50 -3.47 7.78
N ALA A 24 -8.29 -3.77 6.75
CA ALA A 24 -8.58 -2.85 5.64
C ALA A 24 -10.07 -2.93 5.34
N ASP A 25 -10.74 -1.78 5.44
CA ASP A 25 -12.19 -1.63 5.31
C ASP A 25 -12.95 -2.68 6.14
N HIS A 26 -13.57 -3.64 5.46
CA HIS A 26 -14.40 -4.68 6.06
C HIS A 26 -13.66 -6.02 6.22
N LEU A 27 -12.35 -6.08 5.96
CA LEU A 27 -11.53 -7.29 6.02
C LEU A 27 -10.48 -7.21 7.13
N MET A 28 -10.19 -8.36 7.74
CA MET A 28 -9.15 -8.56 8.72
C MET A 28 -8.24 -9.73 8.34
N TRP A 29 -6.95 -9.55 8.61
CA TRP A 29 -5.91 -10.55 8.39
C TRP A 29 -5.46 -11.09 9.74
N LEU A 30 -5.62 -12.39 9.93
CA LEU A 30 -5.31 -13.10 11.15
C LEU A 30 -4.16 -14.07 10.91
N ARG A 31 -3.25 -14.13 11.88
CA ARG A 31 -2.20 -15.17 11.93
C ARG A 31 -2.54 -16.16 13.03
N VAL A 32 -2.52 -17.45 12.73
CA VAL A 32 -2.56 -18.52 13.74
C VAL A 32 -1.22 -18.57 14.47
N ASP A 33 -1.26 -18.55 15.81
CA ASP A 33 -0.05 -18.49 16.61
C ASP A 33 0.60 -19.87 16.87
N ASP A 34 -0.12 -20.98 16.65
CA ASP A 34 0.43 -22.34 16.72
C ASP A 34 0.77 -22.89 15.33
N THR A 35 1.94 -23.49 15.20
CA THR A 35 2.52 -23.99 13.94
C THR A 35 2.51 -25.50 13.81
N SER A 36 2.24 -26.23 14.89
CA SER A 36 2.40 -27.68 14.94
C SER A 36 1.40 -28.44 14.08
N LEU A 37 0.16 -27.97 13.98
CA LEU A 37 -0.92 -28.68 13.29
C LEU A 37 -0.82 -28.61 11.76
N PHE A 38 0.00 -27.71 11.23
CA PHE A 38 0.03 -27.40 9.80
C PHE A 38 1.25 -27.92 9.05
N ASN A 39 2.13 -28.74 9.67
CA ASN A 39 3.32 -29.32 9.03
C ASN A 39 4.11 -28.30 8.17
N ASN A 40 4.29 -27.07 8.68
CA ASN A 40 4.97 -25.96 7.98
C ASN A 40 4.33 -25.52 6.64
N ASN A 41 3.05 -25.81 6.39
CA ASN A 41 2.33 -25.28 5.22
C ASN A 41 1.98 -23.80 5.44
N GLU A 42 2.86 -22.90 5.00
CA GLU A 42 2.75 -21.42 5.14
C GLU A 42 1.37 -20.84 4.77
N LYS A 43 0.61 -21.51 3.90
CA LYS A 43 -0.73 -21.09 3.48
C LYS A 43 -1.83 -21.22 4.54
N LEU A 44 -1.66 -22.08 5.55
CA LEU A 44 -2.67 -22.31 6.60
C LEU A 44 -2.47 -21.41 7.83
N TYR A 45 -1.42 -20.59 7.84
CA TYR A 45 -1.12 -19.69 8.95
C TYR A 45 -1.88 -18.38 8.89
N TYR A 46 -2.28 -17.96 7.69
CA TYR A 46 -2.88 -16.66 7.44
C TYR A 46 -4.30 -16.80 6.94
N HIS A 47 -5.22 -16.13 7.62
CA HIS A 47 -6.62 -16.12 7.27
C HIS A 47 -7.06 -14.68 6.99
N VAL A 48 -7.77 -14.50 5.89
CA VAL A 48 -8.45 -13.24 5.56
C VAL A 48 -9.93 -13.47 5.74
N LEU A 49 -10.52 -12.72 6.67
CA LEU A 49 -11.92 -12.85 7.05
C LEU A 49 -12.57 -11.47 7.07
N PRO A 50 -13.88 -11.35 6.83
CA PRO A 50 -14.58 -10.11 7.06
C PRO A 50 -14.60 -9.78 8.56
N ILE A 51 -14.61 -8.49 8.93
CA ILE A 51 -14.53 -8.05 10.34
C ILE A 51 -15.74 -8.53 11.18
N ASN A 52 -16.86 -8.83 10.52
CA ASN A 52 -18.07 -9.40 11.10
C ASN A 52 -18.12 -10.94 10.98
N SER A 53 -16.98 -11.60 10.77
CA SER A 53 -16.91 -13.05 10.70
C SER A 53 -17.42 -13.68 12.00
N LEU A 54 -18.33 -14.64 11.85
CA LEU A 54 -18.89 -15.40 12.96
C LEU A 54 -17.95 -16.48 13.51
N ASN A 55 -16.73 -16.58 12.96
CA ASN A 55 -15.75 -17.58 13.33
C ASN A 55 -14.61 -17.02 14.20
N VAL A 56 -14.70 -15.74 14.58
CA VAL A 56 -13.67 -15.04 15.35
C VAL A 56 -14.28 -14.43 16.59
N PHE A 57 -13.63 -14.67 17.72
CA PHE A 57 -14.18 -14.45 19.04
C PHE A 57 -13.20 -13.71 19.95
N PRO A 58 -13.70 -12.99 20.96
CA PRO A 58 -12.85 -12.40 21.98
C PRO A 58 -12.13 -13.49 22.79
N ILE A 59 -11.04 -13.08 23.44
CA ILE A 59 -10.27 -13.95 24.33
C ILE A 59 -11.19 -14.51 25.43
N GLY A 60 -11.10 -15.81 25.68
CA GLY A 60 -11.87 -16.53 26.69
C GLY A 60 -13.17 -17.17 26.18
N TRP A 61 -13.53 -16.96 24.91
CA TRP A 61 -14.73 -17.56 24.33
C TRP A 61 -14.67 -19.09 24.31
N ALA A 62 -13.52 -19.67 23.93
CA ALA A 62 -13.30 -21.11 23.88
C ALA A 62 -13.55 -21.75 25.26
N LYS A 63 -12.92 -21.19 26.30
CA LYS A 63 -13.09 -21.63 27.69
C LYS A 63 -14.56 -21.51 28.14
N PHE A 64 -15.23 -20.42 27.80
CA PHE A 64 -16.62 -20.19 28.18
C PHE A 64 -17.58 -21.20 27.53
N ASN A 65 -17.31 -21.59 26.28
CA ASN A 65 -18.16 -22.50 25.51
C ASN A 65 -17.70 -23.97 25.56
N GLY A 66 -16.70 -24.30 26.37
CA GLY A 66 -16.20 -25.67 26.54
C GLY A 66 -15.41 -26.22 25.35
N PHE A 67 -14.81 -25.35 24.54
CA PHE A 67 -13.89 -25.74 23.48
C PHE A 67 -12.45 -25.78 23.98
N ASP A 68 -11.69 -26.76 23.50
CA ASP A 68 -10.25 -26.86 23.75
C ASP A 68 -9.50 -25.84 22.88
N LEU A 69 -8.92 -24.84 23.53
CA LEU A 69 -8.07 -23.86 22.87
C LEU A 69 -6.68 -24.47 22.60
N ILE A 70 -6.27 -24.48 21.34
CA ILE A 70 -4.92 -24.84 20.95
C ILE A 70 -3.98 -23.71 21.36
N THR A 71 -3.13 -24.01 22.33
CA THR A 71 -2.14 -23.06 22.86
C THR A 71 -0.87 -23.06 21.99
N PRO A 72 -0.23 -21.88 21.77
CA PRO A 72 1.03 -21.81 21.04
C PRO A 72 2.13 -22.60 21.78
N ILE A 73 2.85 -23.47 21.06
CA ILE A 73 3.82 -24.41 21.65
C ILE A 73 5.16 -23.74 22.03
N GLN A 74 5.43 -22.51 21.58
CA GLN A 74 6.71 -21.83 21.81
C GLN A 74 6.54 -20.54 22.61
N TYR A 75 6.48 -20.68 23.94
CA TYR A 75 7.09 -19.69 24.84
C TYR A 75 8.44 -20.24 25.34
N GLU A 76 9.31 -20.69 24.42
CA GLU A 76 10.71 -20.79 24.78
C GLU A 76 11.23 -19.36 24.96
N THR A 77 11.79 -19.14 26.14
CA THR A 77 12.38 -17.90 26.66
C THR A 77 13.67 -17.52 25.93
N ASN A 78 13.64 -17.50 24.60
CA ASN A 78 14.59 -16.74 23.82
C ASN A 78 13.99 -15.36 23.60
N ILE A 79 14.26 -14.47 24.56
CA ILE A 79 14.27 -13.02 24.32
C ILE A 79 15.47 -12.72 23.41
N ASN A 80 15.50 -13.31 22.23
CA ASN A 80 16.03 -12.62 21.07
C ASN A 80 14.83 -11.87 20.55
N THR A 81 14.88 -10.54 20.65
CA THR A 81 13.94 -9.58 20.09
C THR A 81 13.53 -9.99 18.67
N TYR A 82 12.52 -10.85 18.55
CA TYR A 82 11.85 -11.17 17.30
C TYR A 82 10.89 -10.01 17.00
N GLU A 83 11.48 -8.84 16.79
CA GLU A 83 10.93 -7.76 15.99
C GLU A 83 11.01 -8.14 14.50
N GLN A 84 10.59 -9.34 14.12
CA GLN A 84 10.39 -9.64 12.71
C GLN A 84 9.14 -8.86 12.28
N ASN A 85 9.41 -7.69 11.71
CA ASN A 85 8.44 -6.67 11.37
C ASN A 85 7.26 -7.31 10.63
N ARG A 86 6.05 -7.15 11.16
CA ARG A 86 4.78 -7.52 10.48
C ARG A 86 4.72 -6.99 9.04
N TYR A 87 5.47 -5.93 8.74
CA TYR A 87 5.62 -5.35 7.42
C TYR A 87 6.44 -6.21 6.44
N ASP A 88 7.52 -6.85 6.91
CA ASP A 88 8.33 -7.74 6.08
C ASP A 88 7.52 -8.96 5.64
N LEU A 89 6.72 -9.51 6.57
CA LEU A 89 5.81 -10.60 6.31
C LEU A 89 4.65 -10.20 5.38
N PHE A 90 4.10 -8.99 5.53
CA PHE A 90 3.08 -8.48 4.61
C PHE A 90 3.65 -8.30 3.20
N SER A 91 4.84 -7.70 3.09
CA SER A 91 5.53 -7.49 1.81
C SER A 91 5.86 -8.80 1.08
N SER A 92 6.27 -9.84 1.82
CA SER A 92 6.65 -11.14 1.24
C SER A 92 5.44 -11.90 0.69
N VAL A 93 4.24 -11.70 1.26
CA VAL A 93 3.03 -12.43 0.86
C VAL A 93 2.23 -11.68 -0.20
N THR A 94 2.29 -10.34 -0.25
CA THR A 94 1.40 -9.51 -1.08
C THR A 94 2.06 -8.85 -2.30
N HIS A 95 3.35 -9.13 -2.58
CA HIS A 95 4.16 -8.41 -3.57
C HIS A 95 4.26 -6.89 -3.30
N TYR A 96 3.94 -6.45 -2.08
CA TYR A 96 4.06 -5.04 -1.69
C TYR A 96 5.53 -4.66 -1.55
N PRO A 97 5.93 -3.45 -1.97
CA PRO A 97 7.31 -2.99 -1.79
C PRO A 97 7.64 -2.84 -0.30
N LYS A 98 8.82 -3.34 0.09
CA LYS A 98 9.38 -3.13 1.42
C LYS A 98 9.70 -1.65 1.61
N ILE A 99 9.18 -1.05 2.68
CA ILE A 99 9.54 0.30 3.13
C ILE A 99 10.46 0.14 4.35
N PRO A 100 11.77 0.45 4.22
CA PRO A 100 12.70 0.32 5.36
C PRO A 100 12.30 1.27 6.50
N ARG A 101 12.03 0.72 7.69
CA ARG A 101 12.02 1.47 8.95
C ARG A 101 13.47 1.55 9.42
N VAL A 102 14.10 2.72 9.33
CA VAL A 102 15.42 2.91 9.94
C VAL A 102 15.24 3.47 11.35
N TYR A 103 15.77 2.71 12.30
CA TYR A 103 15.67 2.93 13.74
C TYR A 103 16.43 4.20 14.13
N LEU A 104 15.66 5.17 14.64
CA LEU A 104 15.95 6.28 15.55
C LEU A 104 14.83 7.31 15.30
N ASN A 105 13.67 7.12 15.97
CA ASN A 105 12.45 7.99 15.94
C ASN A 105 11.45 7.85 14.76
N GLU A 106 10.98 6.64 14.44
CA GLU A 106 9.83 6.39 13.52
C GLU A 106 9.86 7.08 12.15
N VAL A 107 11.03 7.32 11.57
CA VAL A 107 11.15 7.91 10.23
C VAL A 107 11.04 6.82 9.17
N TYR A 108 9.91 6.76 8.47
CA TYR A 108 9.70 5.86 7.34
C TYR A 108 10.49 6.34 6.13
N LEU A 109 11.48 5.55 5.71
CA LEU A 109 12.28 5.86 4.53
C LEU A 109 11.58 5.35 3.27
N LEU A 110 11.09 6.29 2.47
CA LEU A 110 10.41 6.02 1.22
C LEU A 110 11.36 6.22 0.05
N THR A 111 11.26 5.34 -0.93
CA THR A 111 11.81 5.56 -2.26
C THR A 111 10.68 5.45 -3.26
N ILE A 112 10.55 6.44 -4.15
CA ILE A 112 9.59 6.44 -5.25
C ILE A 112 10.35 6.47 -6.56
N TYR A 113 9.90 5.67 -7.52
CA TYR A 113 10.40 5.62 -8.88
C TYR A 113 9.37 6.18 -9.85
N VAL A 114 9.87 6.90 -10.85
CA VAL A 114 9.10 7.33 -12.02
C VAL A 114 9.49 6.40 -13.17
N ASN A 115 8.67 5.38 -13.40
CA ASN A 115 8.89 4.36 -14.42
C ASN A 115 8.45 4.91 -15.79
N ILE A 116 9.27 5.76 -16.40
CA ILE A 116 8.96 6.51 -17.63
C ILE A 116 8.66 5.63 -18.86
N GLU A 117 9.02 4.34 -18.80
CA GLU A 117 8.67 3.35 -19.83
C GLU A 117 7.20 2.89 -19.73
N CYS A 118 6.53 3.17 -18.61
CA CYS A 118 5.11 2.93 -18.47
C CYS A 118 4.29 3.98 -19.22
N PHE A 119 3.09 3.61 -19.64
CA PHE A 119 2.15 4.51 -20.31
C PHE A 119 1.84 5.73 -19.44
N CYS A 120 2.18 6.93 -19.93
CA CYS A 120 2.04 8.17 -19.18
C CYS A 120 0.67 8.84 -19.31
N GLY A 121 -0.24 8.33 -20.14
CA GLY A 121 -1.57 8.92 -20.30
C GLY A 121 -1.57 10.31 -20.98
N PRO A 122 -2.77 10.90 -21.14
CA PRO A 122 -2.96 12.20 -21.79
C PRO A 122 -2.62 13.39 -20.87
N HIS A 123 -2.55 13.15 -19.57
CA HIS A 123 -2.38 14.20 -18.56
C HIS A 123 -0.92 14.49 -18.21
N PHE A 124 -0.01 13.55 -18.45
CA PHE A 124 1.43 13.76 -18.35
C PHE A 124 2.04 14.07 -19.71
N CYS A 125 3.03 14.95 -19.71
CA CYS A 125 3.86 15.22 -20.88
C CYS A 125 5.13 14.37 -20.81
N SER A 126 5.21 13.32 -21.62
CA SER A 126 6.34 12.37 -21.64
C SER A 126 7.71 13.06 -21.71
N SER A 127 7.88 14.07 -22.56
CA SER A 127 9.15 14.81 -22.67
C SER A 127 9.51 15.65 -21.44
N ARG A 128 8.51 16.13 -20.68
CA ARG A 128 8.75 16.80 -19.39
C ARG A 128 9.00 15.79 -18.27
N LEU A 129 8.32 14.64 -18.32
CA LEU A 129 8.48 13.55 -17.36
C LEU A 129 9.89 12.93 -17.46
N ALA A 130 10.45 12.82 -18.67
CA ALA A 130 11.83 12.37 -18.88
C ALA A 130 12.91 13.34 -18.34
N ARG A 131 12.54 14.58 -17.98
CA ARG A 131 13.47 15.61 -17.48
C ARG A 131 13.49 15.73 -15.95
N ILE A 132 12.54 15.11 -15.26
CA ILE A 132 12.52 15.10 -13.79
C ILE A 132 13.33 13.90 -13.27
N PRO A 133 13.73 13.88 -11.99
CA PRO A 133 14.40 12.73 -11.42
C PRO A 133 13.56 11.45 -11.59
N SER A 134 14.19 10.37 -12.05
CA SER A 134 13.56 9.04 -12.15
C SER A 134 13.38 8.36 -10.80
N LYS A 135 14.03 8.88 -9.75
CA LYS A 135 14.02 8.38 -8.38
C LYS A 135 13.93 9.53 -7.38
N PHE A 136 13.07 9.38 -6.39
CA PHE A 136 12.94 10.25 -5.22
C PHE A 136 13.22 9.45 -3.95
N GLY A 137 14.02 10.00 -3.04
CA GLY A 137 14.50 9.28 -1.85
C GLY A 137 15.78 8.45 -2.09
N PRO A 138 16.17 7.57 -1.16
CA PRO A 138 15.48 7.24 0.09
C PRO A 138 15.45 8.42 1.07
N GLY A 139 14.31 8.66 1.72
CA GLY A 139 14.17 9.75 2.69
C GLY A 139 12.85 9.71 3.44
N PRO A 140 12.61 10.61 4.40
CA PRO A 140 11.36 10.67 5.15
C PRO A 140 10.15 10.75 4.21
N TYR A 141 9.20 9.82 4.35
CA TYR A 141 8.14 9.60 3.34
C TYR A 141 7.38 10.88 2.95
N ARG A 142 7.07 11.75 3.92
CA ARG A 142 6.36 13.01 3.69
C ARG A 142 7.18 13.96 2.80
N HIS A 143 8.47 14.08 3.06
CA HIS A 143 9.38 14.91 2.26
C HIS A 143 9.54 14.34 0.85
N VAL A 144 9.73 13.02 0.73
CA VAL A 144 9.86 12.34 -0.57
C VAL A 144 8.63 12.54 -1.44
N ILE A 145 7.41 12.45 -0.86
CA ILE A 145 6.16 12.71 -1.59
C ILE A 145 6.05 14.18 -2.01
N ILE A 146 6.36 15.12 -1.11
CA ILE A 146 6.32 16.56 -1.41
C ILE A 146 7.29 16.90 -2.55
N ASP A 147 8.53 16.41 -2.48
CA ASP A 147 9.56 16.63 -3.50
C ASP A 147 9.12 16.03 -4.83
N MET A 148 8.63 14.79 -4.84
CA MET A 148 8.08 14.16 -6.03
C MET A 148 6.99 15.02 -6.68
N PHE A 149 6.01 15.50 -5.90
CA PHE A 149 4.93 16.33 -6.43
C PHE A 149 5.41 17.70 -6.92
N HIS A 150 6.42 18.30 -6.30
CA HIS A 150 7.02 19.54 -6.77
C HIS A 150 7.45 19.43 -8.24
N TYR A 151 8.10 18.32 -8.61
CA TYR A 151 8.48 18.03 -9.98
C TYR A 151 7.31 17.58 -10.85
N LEU A 152 6.48 16.64 -10.37
CA LEU A 152 5.36 16.09 -11.15
C LEU A 152 4.38 17.17 -11.60
N LEU A 153 4.04 18.13 -10.73
CA LEU A 153 3.13 19.23 -11.08
C LEU A 153 3.62 20.04 -12.29
N SER A 154 4.93 20.12 -12.51
CA SER A 154 5.52 20.81 -13.66
C SER A 154 5.39 20.00 -14.96
N THR A 155 5.17 18.68 -14.89
CA THR A 155 5.03 17.77 -16.03
C THR A 155 3.58 17.66 -16.52
N LEU A 156 2.62 18.01 -15.67
CA LEU A 156 1.19 17.91 -15.94
C LEU A 156 0.72 18.91 -17.00
N SER A 157 -0.33 18.55 -17.73
CA SER A 157 -1.05 19.45 -18.64
C SER A 157 -2.04 20.34 -17.86
N THR A 158 -2.50 21.42 -18.49
CA THR A 158 -3.46 22.36 -17.86
C THR A 158 -4.76 21.67 -17.43
N ASN A 159 -5.19 20.63 -18.16
CA ASN A 159 -6.40 19.86 -17.88
C ASN A 159 -6.19 18.82 -16.78
N ALA A 160 -4.96 18.34 -16.58
CA ALA A 160 -4.62 17.40 -15.52
C ALA A 160 -4.82 17.99 -14.12
N HIS A 161 -4.69 19.31 -13.97
CA HIS A 161 -4.99 19.97 -12.70
C HIS A 161 -6.49 19.89 -12.31
N ARG A 162 -7.40 19.73 -13.28
CA ARG A 162 -8.82 19.47 -12.98
C ARG A 162 -9.03 18.04 -12.50
N ALA A 163 -8.30 17.07 -13.06
CA ALA A 163 -8.31 15.69 -12.58
C ALA A 163 -7.75 15.59 -11.15
N LEU A 164 -6.65 16.28 -10.84
CA LEU A 164 -6.13 16.34 -9.47
C LEU A 164 -7.13 16.94 -8.47
N ARG A 165 -7.92 17.96 -8.83
CA ARG A 165 -8.97 18.50 -7.94
C ARG A 165 -10.12 17.52 -7.72
N ARG A 166 -10.37 16.58 -8.65
CA ARG A 166 -11.39 15.55 -8.48
C ARG A 166 -10.95 14.48 -7.47
N LEU A 167 -9.65 14.24 -7.34
CA LEU A 167 -9.08 13.39 -6.29
C LEU A 167 -9.49 13.87 -4.89
N ASP A 168 -9.48 15.19 -4.65
CA ASP A 168 -9.86 15.76 -3.36
C ASP A 168 -11.36 15.54 -3.03
N HIS A 169 -12.20 15.30 -4.04
CA HIS A 169 -13.65 15.13 -3.88
C HIS A 169 -14.15 13.68 -3.94
N GLN A 170 -13.38 12.74 -4.53
CA GLN A 170 -13.81 11.35 -4.76
C GLN A 170 -13.24 10.32 -3.77
N ILE A 171 -12.43 10.76 -2.81
CA ILE A 171 -11.94 9.89 -1.75
C ILE A 171 -13.06 9.78 -0.69
N ASN A 172 -13.59 8.56 -0.49
CA ASN A 172 -14.65 8.26 0.48
C ASN A 172 -14.35 8.89 1.86
N SER A 173 -15.41 9.37 2.51
CA SER A 173 -15.40 10.14 3.77
C SER A 173 -14.59 9.53 4.93
N GLU A 174 -14.28 8.23 4.91
CA GLU A 174 -13.46 7.57 5.93
C GLU A 174 -11.95 7.70 5.69
N ILE A 175 -11.48 7.70 4.43
CA ILE A 175 -10.06 7.91 4.09
C ILE A 175 -9.66 9.38 4.34
N ILE A 176 -10.60 10.32 4.17
CA ILE A 176 -10.39 11.77 4.42
C ILE A 176 -9.88 12.03 5.84
N SER A 177 -10.26 11.22 6.85
CA SER A 177 -9.78 11.39 8.23
C SER A 177 -8.26 11.23 8.39
N ASN A 178 -7.61 10.52 7.45
CA ASN A 178 -6.18 10.20 7.49
C ASN A 178 -5.36 10.89 6.39
N LEU A 179 -5.92 11.87 5.68
CA LEU A 179 -5.20 12.69 4.71
C LEU A 179 -4.83 14.04 5.34
N LYS A 180 -3.58 14.48 5.13
CA LYS A 180 -3.17 15.85 5.47
C LYS A 180 -2.83 16.60 4.20
N THR A 181 -3.51 17.72 4.00
CA THR A 181 -3.28 18.63 2.87
C THR A 181 -1.94 19.34 3.05
N GLU A 182 -1.08 19.23 2.04
CA GLU A 182 0.17 19.98 1.93
C GLU A 182 0.09 20.96 0.77
N TYR A 183 0.71 22.14 0.93
CA TYR A 183 0.67 23.21 -0.06
C TYR A 183 1.98 23.25 -0.85
N ILE A 184 1.97 22.64 -2.04
CA ILE A 184 3.16 22.49 -2.87
C ILE A 184 3.31 23.68 -3.80
N LYS A 185 4.47 24.33 -3.73
CA LYS A 185 4.84 25.46 -4.59
C LYS A 185 5.36 24.91 -5.91
N ALA A 186 4.61 25.06 -7.00
CA ALA A 186 5.06 24.71 -8.35
C ALA A 186 5.36 25.98 -9.15
N ALA A 187 6.48 26.00 -9.87
CA ALA A 187 6.81 27.09 -10.78
C ALA A 187 6.02 26.93 -12.09
N LYS A 188 5.24 27.95 -12.48
CA LYS A 188 4.62 28.02 -13.80
C LYS A 188 4.93 29.37 -14.43
N ARG A 189 5.71 29.37 -15.52
CA ARG A 189 5.99 30.50 -16.45
C ARG A 189 5.78 31.87 -15.77
N SER A 190 6.78 32.29 -14.98
CA SER A 190 6.88 33.55 -14.20
C SER A 190 6.02 33.73 -12.94
N SER A 191 5.17 32.77 -12.55
CA SER A 191 4.41 32.82 -11.28
C SER A 191 4.63 31.58 -10.40
N LYS A 192 4.61 31.77 -9.08
CA LYS A 192 4.62 30.67 -8.09
C LYS A 192 3.17 30.27 -7.81
N LEU A 193 2.81 29.06 -8.21
CA LEU A 193 1.48 28.51 -8.01
C LEU A 193 1.51 27.56 -6.83
N ILE A 194 0.80 27.90 -5.76
CA ILE A 194 0.65 27.03 -4.60
C ILE A 194 -0.54 26.09 -4.87
N ARG A 195 -0.33 24.77 -4.73
CA ARG A 195 -1.36 23.76 -4.96
C ARG A 195 -1.56 22.90 -3.71
N PRO A 196 -2.80 22.77 -3.21
CA PRO A 196 -3.10 21.80 -2.17
C PRO A 196 -2.99 20.38 -2.75
N ILE A 197 -2.31 19.49 -2.05
CA ILE A 197 -2.23 18.07 -2.36
C ILE A 197 -2.49 17.29 -1.07
N SER A 198 -3.47 16.40 -1.11
CA SER A 198 -3.85 15.55 0.01
C SER A 198 -2.88 14.36 0.10
N ILE A 199 -2.06 14.29 1.16
CA ILE A 199 -1.05 13.24 1.36
C ILE A 199 -1.51 12.30 2.49
N PRO A 200 -1.36 10.96 2.35
CA PRO A 200 -1.63 10.03 3.44
C PRO A 200 -0.78 10.28 4.69
N ASN A 201 -1.42 10.28 5.86
CA ASN A 201 -0.72 10.30 7.15
C ASN A 201 -0.10 8.95 7.48
N GLU A 202 -0.66 7.85 6.98
CA GLU A 202 -0.11 6.51 7.18
C GLU A 202 0.80 6.12 5.99
N PRO A 203 2.09 5.82 6.21
CA PRO A 203 3.03 5.41 5.16
C PRO A 203 2.59 4.16 4.41
N ARG A 204 1.84 3.28 5.07
CA ARG A 204 1.34 2.03 4.47
C ARG A 204 0.39 2.31 3.30
N SER A 205 -0.36 3.41 3.35
CA SER A 205 -1.33 3.78 2.31
C SER A 205 -0.69 4.39 1.06
N VAL A 206 0.62 4.69 1.10
CA VAL A 206 1.32 5.37 0.00
C VAL A 206 1.26 4.58 -1.31
N TYR A 207 1.35 3.25 -1.27
CA TYR A 207 1.29 2.42 -2.48
C TYR A 207 -0.03 2.60 -3.23
N HIS A 208 -1.14 2.42 -2.52
CA HIS A 208 -2.48 2.54 -3.09
C HIS A 208 -2.75 3.96 -3.53
N TYR A 209 -2.29 4.94 -2.74
CA TYR A 209 -2.38 6.36 -3.08
C TYR A 209 -1.68 6.70 -4.41
N LEU A 210 -0.44 6.25 -4.61
CA LEU A 210 0.31 6.49 -5.86
C LEU A 210 -0.40 5.85 -7.07
N ARG A 211 -0.83 4.59 -6.95
CA ARG A 211 -1.59 3.90 -8.01
C ARG A 211 -2.89 4.65 -8.33
N TYR A 212 -3.62 5.08 -7.30
CA TYR A 212 -4.87 5.82 -7.45
C TYR A 212 -4.67 7.14 -8.21
N ILE A 213 -3.65 7.92 -7.88
CA ILE A 213 -3.32 9.16 -8.60
C ILE A 213 -3.03 8.88 -10.06
N CYS A 214 -2.19 7.88 -10.35
CA CYS A 214 -1.87 7.51 -11.72
C CYS A 214 -3.13 7.14 -12.51
N THR A 215 -4.02 6.31 -11.94
CA THR A 215 -5.30 5.94 -12.58
C THR A 215 -6.18 7.16 -12.85
N GLN A 216 -6.27 8.08 -11.91
CA GLN A 216 -7.09 9.30 -12.02
C GLN A 216 -6.52 10.32 -13.02
N LEU A 217 -5.22 10.24 -13.29
CA LEU A 217 -4.55 10.96 -14.36
C LEU A 217 -4.52 10.14 -15.67
N GLU A 218 -5.31 9.07 -15.76
CA GLU A 218 -5.42 8.19 -16.93
C GLU A 218 -4.05 7.65 -17.39
N ALA A 219 -3.15 7.45 -16.44
CA ALA A 219 -1.81 6.88 -16.64
C ALA A 219 -1.74 5.45 -16.08
N CYS A 220 -0.67 4.74 -16.44
CA CYS A 220 -0.38 3.43 -15.88
C CYS A 220 -0.25 3.53 -14.34
N PRO A 221 -0.92 2.65 -13.56
CA PRO A 221 -0.80 2.62 -12.10
C PRO A 221 0.64 2.48 -11.58
N ASN A 222 1.54 1.95 -12.41
CA ASN A 222 2.95 1.78 -12.07
C ASN A 222 3.86 2.91 -12.59
N LEU A 223 3.32 3.94 -13.26
CA LEU A 223 4.11 5.08 -13.75
C LEU A 223 4.88 5.75 -12.61
N ILE A 224 4.22 5.92 -11.48
CA ILE A 224 4.81 6.42 -10.24
C ILE A 224 4.56 5.35 -9.19
N SER A 225 5.61 4.71 -8.69
CA SER A 225 5.44 3.61 -7.73
C SER A 225 6.64 3.48 -6.80
N MET A 226 6.51 2.67 -5.75
CA MET A 226 7.62 2.34 -4.87
C MET A 226 8.51 1.20 -5.42
N ILE A 227 8.20 0.69 -6.62
CA ILE A 227 8.92 -0.41 -7.26
C ILE A 227 9.52 0.13 -8.57
N HIS A 228 10.82 -0.05 -8.73
CA HIS A 228 11.46 0.18 -10.02
C HIS A 228 11.03 -0.93 -10.99
N ILE A 229 10.61 -0.55 -12.19
CA ILE A 229 10.20 -1.49 -13.22
C ILE A 229 11.23 -1.45 -14.34
N ASP A 230 11.89 -2.58 -14.55
CA ASP A 230 12.86 -2.77 -15.63
C ASP A 230 12.17 -3.30 -16.89
N ASN A 231 12.09 -2.49 -17.95
CA ASN A 231 11.69 -2.78 -19.35
C ASN A 231 10.26 -3.35 -19.58
N HIS A 232 9.67 -4.06 -18.62
CA HIS A 232 8.37 -4.73 -18.78
C HIS A 232 7.44 -4.43 -17.61
N CYS A 233 6.49 -3.53 -17.84
CA CYS A 233 5.44 -3.25 -16.87
C CYS A 233 4.59 -4.52 -16.59
N PRO A 234 4.39 -4.90 -15.31
CA PRO A 234 3.64 -6.11 -14.94
C PRO A 234 2.18 -6.04 -15.40
N ASP A 235 1.62 -4.82 -15.44
CA ASP A 235 0.25 -4.56 -15.91
C ASP A 235 0.17 -4.43 -17.44
N LYS A 236 1.24 -4.73 -18.18
CA LYS A 236 1.31 -4.75 -19.66
C LYS A 236 0.80 -3.47 -20.33
N CYS A 237 1.04 -2.31 -19.70
CA CYS A 237 0.55 -1.03 -20.19
C CYS A 237 1.11 -0.58 -21.55
N HIS A 238 2.16 -1.23 -22.06
CA HIS A 238 2.71 -0.99 -23.40
C HIS A 238 1.68 -1.26 -24.53
N ILE A 239 0.65 -2.07 -24.25
CA ILE A 239 -0.47 -2.29 -25.19
C ILE A 239 -1.26 -0.99 -25.38
N LEU A 240 -1.37 -0.16 -24.33
CA LEU A 240 -2.07 1.12 -24.35
C LEU A 240 -1.28 2.20 -25.11
N SER A 241 0.05 2.19 -25.03
CA SER A 241 0.87 3.12 -25.84
C SER A 241 0.69 2.89 -27.34
N ASN A 242 0.44 1.65 -27.78
CA ASN A 242 0.17 1.35 -29.19
C ASN A 242 -1.23 1.81 -29.64
N THR A 243 -2.23 1.78 -28.76
CA THR A 243 -3.61 2.20 -29.08
C THR A 243 -3.78 3.72 -29.08
N PHE A 244 -3.16 4.44 -28.14
CA PHE A 244 -3.18 5.90 -28.13
C PHE A 244 -2.19 6.55 -29.10
N GLY A 245 -1.15 5.82 -29.55
CA GLY A 245 -0.25 6.25 -30.62
C GLY A 245 -0.94 6.38 -31.99
N MET A 246 -1.99 5.59 -32.25
CA MET A 246 -2.78 5.66 -33.48
C MET A 246 -3.83 6.78 -33.52
N LEU A 247 -4.17 7.39 -32.38
CA LEU A 247 -5.14 8.50 -32.30
C LEU A 247 -4.51 9.90 -32.51
N LYS A 248 -3.25 9.96 -32.95
CA LYS A 248 -2.56 11.23 -33.29
C LYS A 248 -2.54 11.58 -34.78
N VAL A 249 -3.31 10.87 -35.60
CA VAL A 249 -3.56 11.28 -36.99
C VAL A 249 -5.06 11.29 -37.21
N ILE A 250 -5.66 12.47 -37.07
CA ILE A 250 -6.62 13.14 -37.97
C ILE A 250 -6.81 14.56 -37.41
#